data_AF-A0A7I8LH13-F1
#
_entry.id   AF-A0A7I8LH13-F1
#
_cell.length_a   1.000
_cell.length_b   1.000
_cell.length_c   1.000
_cell.angle_alpha   90.00
_cell.angle_beta   90.00
_cell.angle_gamma   90.00
#
_symmetry.space_group_name_H-M   'P 1'
#
loop_
_entity.id
_entity.type
_entity.pdbx_description
1 polymer ?
#
loop_
_entity_poly.entity_id
_entity_poly.type
_entity_poly.pdbx_seq_one_letter_code
_entity_poly.pdbx_strand_id
1 'polypeptide(L)'
;MGALFSLLNGSADNTKFEDDCRSIIGIQSYMLFTLDKLIYKLIKQVQAIASDETDNKLLQLYAYERSRRPGQFIDLAYQENAHVILNDDIVYRFECVGFQYTHTA
;
A
#
# COMPACT_ATOMS: atom_id res chain seq x y z
N MET A 1 -8.11 -18.04 -8.68
CA MET A 1 -8.27 -17.28 -7.41
C MET A 1 -8.69 -18.12 -6.20
N GLY A 2 -8.94 -19.44 -6.32
CA GLY A 2 -9.33 -20.28 -5.18
C GLY A 2 -8.17 -20.65 -4.25
N ALA A 3 -7.01 -21.06 -4.80
CA ALA A 3 -5.89 -21.58 -4.01
C ALA A 3 -5.36 -20.57 -2.96
N LEU A 4 -5.19 -19.30 -3.35
CA LEU A 4 -4.77 -18.24 -2.43
C LEU A 4 -5.81 -17.99 -1.34
N PHE A 5 -7.09 -17.95 -1.70
CA PHE A 5 -8.16 -17.76 -0.72
C PHE A 5 -8.21 -18.93 0.27
N SER A 6 -8.01 -20.15 -0.22
CA SER A 6 -7.90 -21.34 0.61
C SER A 6 -6.69 -21.30 1.56
N LEU A 7 -5.57 -20.74 1.13
CA LEU A 7 -4.42 -20.50 2.02
C LEU A 7 -4.76 -19.45 3.09
N LEU A 8 -5.36 -18.33 2.69
CA LEU A 8 -5.69 -17.22 3.59
C LEU A 8 -6.76 -17.58 4.63
N ASN A 9 -7.71 -18.45 4.28
CA ASN A 9 -8.76 -18.92 5.19
C ASN A 9 -8.36 -20.19 5.99
N GLY A 10 -7.17 -20.74 5.73
CA GLY A 10 -6.64 -21.93 6.42
C GLY A 10 -7.17 -23.28 5.94
N SER A 11 -7.93 -23.33 4.84
CA SER A 11 -8.39 -24.60 4.23
C SER A 11 -7.33 -25.30 3.37
N ALA A 12 -6.22 -24.62 3.08
CA ALA A 12 -5.01 -25.18 2.47
C ALA A 12 -3.78 -24.71 3.23
N ASP A 13 -2.74 -25.54 3.26
CA ASP A 13 -1.43 -25.17 3.79
C ASP A 13 -0.51 -24.62 2.69
N ASN A 14 0.67 -24.13 3.09
CA ASN A 14 1.64 -23.59 2.15
C ASN A 14 2.08 -24.64 1.13
N THR A 15 2.34 -25.88 1.54
CA THR A 15 2.77 -26.95 0.64
C THR A 15 1.78 -27.15 -0.51
N LYS A 16 0.49 -27.30 -0.20
CA LYS A 16 -0.57 -27.48 -1.20
C LYS A 16 -0.69 -26.25 -2.10
N PHE A 17 -0.68 -25.05 -1.55
CA PHE A 17 -0.74 -23.81 -2.33
C PHE A 17 0.44 -23.67 -3.30
N GLU A 18 1.66 -23.95 -2.83
CA GLU A 18 2.86 -23.87 -3.64
C GLU A 18 2.86 -24.91 -4.77
N ASP A 19 2.43 -26.15 -4.48
CA ASP A 19 2.29 -27.22 -5.46
C ASP A 19 1.25 -26.88 -6.53
N ASP A 20 0.10 -26.34 -6.13
CA ASP A 20 -0.92 -25.83 -7.06
C ASP A 20 -0.31 -24.74 -7.96
N CYS A 21 0.47 -23.81 -7.42
CA CYS A 21 1.14 -22.79 -8.22
C CYS A 21 2.19 -23.38 -9.18
N ARG A 22 2.99 -24.35 -8.72
CA ARG A 22 3.98 -25.06 -9.57
C ARG A 22 3.29 -25.78 -10.73
N SER A 23 2.10 -26.35 -10.51
CA SER A 23 1.35 -27.05 -11.56
C SER A 23 0.89 -26.13 -12.70
N ILE A 24 0.68 -24.84 -12.41
CA ILE A 24 0.11 -23.87 -13.36
C ILE A 24 1.20 -23.10 -14.10
N ILE A 25 2.19 -22.56 -13.39
CA ILE A 25 3.22 -21.65 -13.96
C ILE A 25 4.64 -22.19 -13.81
N GLY A 26 4.78 -23.45 -13.37
CA GLY A 26 6.06 -24.11 -13.24
C GLY A 26 6.99 -23.41 -12.25
N ILE A 27 8.26 -23.39 -12.58
CA ILE A 27 9.33 -22.91 -11.70
C ILE A 27 9.23 -21.43 -11.33
N GLN A 28 8.51 -20.60 -12.08
CA GLN A 28 8.37 -19.16 -11.79
C GLN A 28 7.40 -18.87 -10.63
N SER A 29 6.74 -19.90 -10.10
CA SER A 29 5.75 -19.78 -9.03
C SER A 29 6.30 -19.27 -7.70
N TYR A 30 7.62 -19.30 -7.50
CA TYR A 30 8.25 -18.91 -6.23
C TYR A 30 7.90 -17.48 -5.79
N MET A 31 7.59 -16.57 -6.74
CA MET A 31 7.16 -15.21 -6.43
C MET A 31 5.84 -15.17 -5.65
N LEU A 32 5.01 -16.21 -5.75
CA LEU A 32 3.69 -16.30 -5.11
C LEU A 32 3.76 -16.89 -3.70
N PHE A 33 4.83 -17.59 -3.33
CA PHE A 33 4.91 -18.41 -2.11
C PHE A 33 4.86 -17.61 -0.81
N THR A 34 5.03 -16.30 -0.88
CA THR A 34 4.98 -15.41 0.29
C THR A 34 3.89 -14.35 0.18
N LEU A 35 3.00 -14.50 -0.81
CA LEU A 35 1.92 -13.56 -1.05
C LEU A 35 0.97 -13.50 0.17
N ASP A 36 0.76 -14.62 0.86
CA ASP A 36 0.02 -14.70 2.13
C ASP A 36 0.60 -13.75 3.20
N LYS A 37 1.93 -13.76 3.37
CA LYS A 37 2.64 -12.91 4.33
C LYS A 37 2.57 -11.45 3.95
N LEU A 38 2.67 -11.15 2.65
CA LEU A 38 2.50 -9.79 2.13
C LEU A 38 1.09 -9.26 2.39
N ILE A 39 0.07 -10.07 2.12
CA ILE A 39 -1.33 -9.73 2.40
C ILE A 39 -1.55 -9.54 3.89
N TYR A 40 -1.02 -10.43 4.73
CA TYR A 40 -1.10 -10.29 6.19
C TYR A 40 -0.47 -8.97 6.68
N LYS A 41 0.74 -8.64 6.19
CA LYS A 41 1.41 -7.36 6.52
C LYS A 41 0.59 -6.16 6.06
N LEU A 42 0.00 -6.21 4.86
CA LEU A 42 -0.86 -5.14 4.34
C LEU A 42 -2.09 -4.95 5.22
N ILE A 43 -2.78 -6.04 5.59
CA ILE A 43 -3.93 -5.98 6.50
C ILE A 43 -3.52 -5.35 7.83
N LYS A 44 -2.37 -5.74 8.40
CA LYS A 44 -1.86 -5.16 9.65
C LYS A 44 -1.56 -3.67 9.54
N GLN A 45 -0.99 -3.23 8.43
CA GLN A 45 -0.76 -1.80 8.19
C GLN A 45 -2.08 -1.03 8.10
N VAL A 46 -3.07 -1.55 7.37
CA VAL A 46 -4.40 -0.92 7.29
C VAL A 46 -5.08 -0.86 8.65
N GLN A 47 -4.99 -1.93 9.45
CA GLN A 47 -5.52 -1.95 10.82
C GLN A 47 -4.84 -0.91 11.71
N ALA A 48 -3.52 -0.75 11.60
CA ALA A 48 -2.78 0.26 12.34
C ALA A 48 -3.27 1.67 11.98
N ILE A 49 -3.33 1.98 10.68
CA ILE A 49 -3.84 3.27 10.15
C ILE A 49 -5.26 3.55 10.64
N ALA A 50 -6.14 2.55 10.59
CA ALA A 50 -7.54 2.72 11.00
C ALA A 50 -7.68 2.96 12.52
N SER A 51 -6.75 2.43 13.33
CA SER A 51 -6.81 2.51 14.79
C SER A 51 -6.07 3.73 15.35
N ASP A 52 -5.12 4.29 14.59
CA ASP A 52 -4.30 5.41 15.03
C ASP A 52 -4.99 6.76 14.79
N GLU A 53 -5.10 7.58 15.84
CA GLU A 53 -5.79 8.87 15.76
C GLU A 53 -5.05 9.88 14.86
N THR A 54 -3.71 9.83 14.87
CA THR A 54 -2.86 10.73 14.08
C THR A 54 -2.98 10.40 12.60
N ASP A 55 -2.94 9.12 12.24
CA ASP A 55 -3.15 8.64 10.87
C ASP A 55 -4.54 9.05 10.34
N ASN A 56 -5.57 8.94 11.17
CA ASN A 56 -6.92 9.38 10.82
C ASN A 56 -7.02 10.90 10.62
N LYS A 57 -6.33 11.71 11.43
CA LYS A 57 -6.25 13.17 11.23
C LYS A 57 -5.56 13.53 9.91
N LEU A 58 -4.49 12.82 9.54
CA LEU A 58 -3.82 13.00 8.26
C LEU A 58 -4.71 12.62 7.07
N LEU A 59 -5.48 11.52 7.18
CA LEU A 59 -6.46 11.13 6.17
C LEU A 59 -7.54 12.19 5.98
N GLN A 60 -8.03 12.79 7.08
CA GLN A 60 -9.00 13.89 7.03
C GLN A 60 -8.41 15.15 6.39
N LEU A 61 -7.16 15.50 6.71
CA LEU A 61 -6.44 16.61 6.08
C LEU A 61 -6.31 16.39 4.56
N TYR A 62 -5.93 15.19 4.13
CA TYR A 62 -5.84 14.85 2.71
C TYR A 62 -7.20 14.94 2.00
N ALA A 63 -8.25 14.39 2.61
CA ALA A 63 -9.60 14.48 2.06
C ALA A 63 -10.09 15.94 1.94
N TYR A 64 -9.80 16.76 2.95
CA TYR A 64 -10.09 18.19 2.96
C TYR A 64 -9.36 18.92 1.82
N GLU A 65 -8.04 18.79 1.73
CA GLU A 65 -7.25 19.47 0.69
C GLU A 65 -7.65 19.02 -0.72
N ARG A 66 -7.97 17.73 -0.90
CA ARG A 66 -8.46 17.21 -2.18
C ARG A 66 -9.87 17.72 -2.54
N SER A 67 -10.70 18.06 -1.56
CA SER A 67 -12.03 18.64 -1.77
C SER A 67 -11.98 20.13 -2.13
N ARG A 68 -10.85 20.81 -1.88
CA ARG A 68 -10.63 22.18 -2.36
C ARG A 68 -10.62 22.16 -3.89
N ARG A 69 -11.03 23.29 -4.49
CA ARG A 69 -11.33 23.40 -5.92
C ARG A 69 -10.26 22.70 -6.78
N PRO A 70 -10.64 21.95 -7.82
CA PRO A 70 -9.68 21.25 -8.68
C PRO A 70 -8.62 22.22 -9.20
N GLY A 71 -7.35 21.92 -8.93
CA GLY A 71 -6.20 22.78 -9.24
C GLY A 71 -5.62 23.59 -8.07
N GLN A 72 -6.18 23.49 -6.86
CA GLN A 72 -5.70 24.19 -5.65
C GLN A 72 -5.08 23.27 -4.59
N PHE A 73 -4.66 22.05 -4.93
CA PHE A 73 -3.86 21.28 -3.98
C PHE A 73 -2.50 21.98 -3.83
N ILE A 74 -2.35 22.73 -2.74
CA ILE A 74 -1.13 23.49 -2.45
C ILE A 74 -0.26 22.60 -1.57
N ASP A 75 0.77 21.99 -2.17
CA ASP A 75 1.71 21.09 -1.48
C ASP A 75 2.27 21.69 -0.19
N LEU A 76 2.62 22.98 -0.21
CA LEU A 76 3.16 23.70 0.96
C LEU A 76 2.14 23.79 2.12
N ALA A 77 0.88 24.09 1.83
CA ALA A 77 -0.16 24.20 2.85
C ALA A 77 -0.50 22.82 3.45
N TYR A 78 -0.53 21.78 2.62
CA TYR A 78 -0.68 20.41 3.09
C TYR A 78 0.50 20.00 4.00
N GLN A 79 1.73 20.34 3.61
CA GLN A 79 2.93 20.05 4.39
C GLN A 79 2.92 20.75 5.76
N GLU A 80 2.66 22.05 5.81
CA GLU A 80 2.58 22.80 7.08
C GLU A 80 1.51 22.24 8.01
N ASN A 81 0.31 21.95 7.48
CA ASN A 81 -0.78 21.37 8.28
C ASN A 81 -0.44 19.95 8.76
N ALA A 82 0.24 19.14 7.95
CA ALA A 82 0.69 17.81 8.33
C ALA A 82 1.75 17.87 9.45
N HIS A 83 2.68 18.83 9.42
CA HIS A 83 3.67 19.03 10.48
C HIS A 83 3.02 19.34 11.84
N VAL A 84 1.94 20.14 11.85
CA VAL A 84 1.17 20.43 13.08
C VAL A 84 0.55 19.16 13.65
N ILE A 85 0.04 18.26 12.81
CA ILE A 85 -0.55 16.99 13.26
C ILE A 85 0.53 16.03 13.78
N LEU A 86 1.72 16.06 13.17
CA LEU A 86 2.82 15.13 13.43
C LEU A 86 3.77 15.57 14.56
N ASN A 87 3.49 16.68 15.26
CA ASN A 87 4.27 17.17 16.41
C ASN A 87 5.79 17.22 16.17
N ASP A 88 6.23 17.79 15.03
CA ASP A 88 7.64 17.92 14.63
C ASP A 88 8.40 16.62 14.32
N ASP A 89 7.70 15.50 14.09
CA ASP A 89 8.34 14.30 13.54
C ASP A 89 8.93 14.55 12.13
N ILE A 90 10.03 13.85 11.82
CA ILE A 90 10.66 13.92 10.50
C ILE A 90 9.78 13.19 9.48
N VAL A 91 9.21 13.94 8.54
CA VAL A 91 8.32 13.42 7.49
C VAL A 91 9.03 13.39 6.15
N TYR A 92 8.82 12.30 5.40
CA TYR A 92 9.32 12.16 4.04
C TYR A 92 8.17 12.12 3.05
N ARG A 93 8.29 12.87 1.95
CA ARG A 93 7.39 12.75 0.81
C ARG A 93 7.91 11.68 -0.14
N PHE A 94 7.08 10.69 -0.43
CA PHE A 94 7.34 9.75 -1.53
C PHE A 94 6.76 10.32 -2.82
N GLU A 95 7.61 10.53 -3.83
CA GLU A 95 7.20 10.95 -5.17
C GLU A 95 7.47 9.82 -6.16
N CYS A 96 6.49 9.50 -6.99
CA CYS A 96 6.68 8.61 -8.13
C CYS A 96 7.04 9.46 -9.35
N VAL A 97 8.31 9.49 -9.72
CA VAL A 97 8.77 10.15 -10.93
C VAL A 97 8.47 9.20 -12.10
N GLY A 98 7.42 9.51 -12.87
CA GLY A 98 7.11 8.72 -14.06
C GLY A 98 8.33 8.70 -14.99
N PHE A 99 8.81 7.52 -15.36
CA PHE A 99 9.84 7.37 -16.38
C PHE A 99 9.31 7.93 -17.70
N GLN A 100 9.65 9.18 -18.02
CA GLN A 100 9.52 9.69 -19.38
C GLN A 100 10.64 9.05 -20.21
N TYR A 101 10.30 8.04 -21.00
CA TYR A 101 11.15 7.62 -22.10
C TYR A 101 11.21 8.76 -23.12
N THR A 102 12.15 9.69 -22.95
CA THR A 102 12.55 10.59 -24.03
C THR A 102 13.37 9.77 -25.02
N HIS A 103 12.69 9.24 -26.04
CA HIS A 103 13.32 8.65 -27.21
C HIS A 103 13.86 9.82 -28.06
N THR A 104 15.08 10.29 -27.78
CA THR A 104 15.83 11.08 -28.76
C THR A 104 16.29 10.15 -29.87
N ALA A 105 15.87 10.48 -31.10
CA ALA A 105 16.17 9.79 -32.34
C ALA A 105 17.67 9.78 -32.69
#